data_AF-A0A9D7LQA9-F1
#
_entry.id   AF-A0A9D7LQA9-F1
#
_cell.length_a   1.000
_cell.length_b   1.000
_cell.length_c   1.000
_cell.angle_alpha   90.00
_cell.angle_beta   90.00
_cell.angle_gamma   90.00
#
_symmetry.space_group_name_H-M   'P 1'
#
loop_
_entity.id
_entity.type
_entity.pdbx_description
1 polymer ?
#
loop_
_entity_poly.entity_id
_entity_poly.type
_entity_poly.pdbx_seq_one_letter_code
_entity_poly.pdbx_strand_id
1 'polypeptide(L)'
;MPQARWYFGNETIAVPKPGALLAGFDPVLPLRNDLAAWARATPIDAAVALPPLVWLGAPDTLAGTQLAGDGRMIRSGGNELTLLLAPRLPLNSAWFDASSVAFFRGRPLKMRGNQQDGSFVARTLWPQDFRLPEAPARTGLPGVPALLRDWMRAQPQGGARSPFAVESLWRRSGSSGPRAGQPLLGLMLNGAQGDDDEAHAGHFALMTGRIGAQGGIDEWLVNNFYTLDCESEKGIIAAPVPLDNYLGDLNSGQAWYRPSYLLVATLKHARSAARLQSALGRVYNQFYRHQFAYQHASANCAGISVTTARTLGWRVPERGAESWPKAIAALPLVALKERSLARAKATFDYLTEDRTMLYPAAAFEEMGTDLLRLASGKAGRKLTALEKVLAEDIEEILLVRVPQFPSSRAWGDWPVESSVEYNARVPKNPAERKIIPVPPRRFPDELRDPQSPGEPWRRSDYAVAGWSLAIVALIALILRRLLA
;
A
#
# COMPACT_ATOMS: atom_id res chain seq x y z
N MET A 1 20.40 -6.30 12.08
CA MET A 1 19.64 -6.08 10.84
C MET A 1 20.49 -5.30 9.83
N PRO A 2 21.56 -5.91 9.29
CA PRO A 2 22.44 -5.23 8.35
C PRO A 2 21.72 -4.86 7.04
N GLN A 3 20.81 -5.72 6.54
CA GLN A 3 20.07 -5.47 5.30
C GLN A 3 19.14 -4.26 5.39
N ALA A 4 18.33 -4.17 6.44
CA ALA A 4 17.45 -3.02 6.64
C ALA A 4 18.26 -1.72 6.81
N ARG A 5 19.36 -1.76 7.57
CA ARG A 5 20.25 -0.59 7.74
C ARG A 5 20.84 -0.09 6.42
N TRP A 6 21.09 -0.97 5.46
CA TRP A 6 21.56 -0.57 4.14
C TRP A 6 20.52 0.30 3.40
N TYR A 7 19.24 -0.09 3.41
CA TYR A 7 18.18 0.72 2.81
C TYR A 7 17.97 2.07 3.51
N PHE A 8 17.99 2.08 4.84
CA PHE A 8 17.64 3.25 5.65
C PHE A 8 18.87 4.02 6.15
N GLY A 9 20.04 3.85 5.53
CA GLY A 9 21.30 4.43 6.03
C GLY A 9 21.28 5.96 6.18
N ASN A 10 20.47 6.65 5.36
CA ASN A 10 20.30 8.10 5.39
C ASN A 10 18.91 8.53 5.87
N GLU A 11 18.19 7.64 6.54
CA GLU A 11 16.79 7.83 6.91
C GLU A 11 16.58 7.79 8.42
N THR A 12 15.61 8.57 8.90
CA THR A 12 15.23 8.49 10.32
C THR A 12 14.26 7.34 10.52
N ILE A 13 14.64 6.41 11.40
CA ILE A 13 13.84 5.23 11.74
C ILE A 13 13.64 5.13 13.25
N ALA A 14 12.48 4.60 13.65
CA ALA A 14 12.29 4.08 14.99
C ALA A 14 12.58 2.57 15.00
N VAL A 15 13.31 2.12 16.01
CA VAL A 15 13.56 0.70 16.28
C VAL A 15 13.01 0.33 17.65
N PRO A 16 12.55 -0.91 17.86
CA PRO A 16 12.08 -1.33 19.17
C PRO A 16 13.17 -1.26 20.24
N LYS A 17 12.78 -0.86 21.46
CA LYS A 17 13.69 -0.80 22.61
C LYS A 17 14.22 -2.20 22.98
N PRO A 18 15.41 -2.31 23.61
CA PRO A 18 15.92 -3.58 24.12
C PRO A 18 14.87 -4.31 24.98
N GLY A 19 14.73 -5.62 24.77
CA GLY A 19 13.76 -6.47 25.47
C GLY A 19 12.34 -6.47 24.87
N ALA A 20 12.03 -5.61 23.91
CA ALA A 20 10.75 -5.66 23.20
C ALA A 20 10.67 -6.89 22.28
N LEU A 21 9.49 -7.51 22.19
CA LEU A 21 9.26 -8.63 21.29
C LEU A 21 9.32 -8.15 19.83
N LEU A 22 10.22 -8.72 19.04
CA LEU A 22 10.38 -8.42 17.61
C LEU A 22 9.69 -9.48 16.76
N ALA A 23 9.11 -9.08 15.64
CA ALA A 23 8.56 -10.00 14.65
C ALA A 23 9.71 -10.78 13.96
N GLY A 24 10.03 -11.98 14.46
CA GLY A 24 11.01 -12.87 13.83
C GLY A 24 10.52 -13.49 12.51
N PHE A 25 11.33 -14.35 11.90
CA PHE A 25 10.95 -15.20 10.76
C PHE A 25 11.88 -16.42 10.72
N ASP A 26 11.45 -17.49 10.06
CA ASP A 26 12.31 -18.65 9.76
C ASP A 26 13.04 -18.41 8.43
N PRO A 27 14.38 -18.29 8.42
CA PRO A 27 15.12 -17.94 7.22
C PRO A 27 15.13 -19.03 6.14
N VAL A 28 14.84 -20.29 6.47
CA VAL A 28 14.85 -21.38 5.48
C VAL A 28 13.51 -21.58 4.78
N LEU A 29 12.45 -20.91 5.25
CA LEU A 29 11.10 -21.09 4.73
C LEU A 29 10.72 -19.96 3.76
N PRO A 30 10.09 -20.29 2.61
CA PRO A 30 9.47 -19.26 1.78
C PRO A 30 8.39 -18.50 2.56
N LEU A 31 8.17 -17.22 2.21
CA LEU A 31 7.26 -16.30 2.90
C LEU A 31 5.93 -16.91 3.34
N ARG A 32 5.20 -17.56 2.41
CA ARG A 32 3.88 -18.15 2.72
C ARG A 32 3.98 -19.29 3.73
N ASN A 33 5.04 -20.09 3.66
CA ASN A 33 5.25 -21.23 4.55
C ASN A 33 5.63 -20.75 5.95
N ASP A 34 6.54 -19.77 6.06
CA ASP A 34 6.89 -19.11 7.33
C ASP A 34 5.65 -18.52 8.01
N LEU A 35 4.89 -17.69 7.28
CA LEU A 35 3.69 -17.04 7.81
C LEU A 35 2.64 -18.07 8.26
N ALA A 36 2.42 -19.13 7.46
CA ALA A 36 1.45 -20.17 7.81
C ALA A 36 1.89 -20.98 9.03
N ALA A 37 3.18 -21.32 9.13
CA ALA A 37 3.74 -22.02 10.29
C ALA A 37 3.60 -21.16 11.55
N TRP A 38 4.00 -19.89 11.48
CA TRP A 38 3.86 -18.93 12.57
C TRP A 38 2.40 -18.75 13.00
N ALA A 39 1.49 -18.60 12.04
CA ALA A 39 0.07 -18.40 12.32
C ALA A 39 -0.57 -19.62 12.99
N ARG A 40 -0.12 -20.85 12.68
CA ARG A 40 -0.57 -22.07 13.37
C ARG A 40 -0.01 -22.18 14.79
N ALA A 41 1.25 -21.82 14.99
CA ALA A 41 1.93 -21.94 16.29
C ALA A 41 1.57 -20.82 17.28
N THR A 42 1.12 -19.68 16.78
CA THR A 42 0.90 -18.47 17.60
C THR A 42 -0.60 -18.20 17.79
N PRO A 43 -1.13 -18.18 19.02
CA PRO A 43 -2.50 -17.79 19.34
C PRO A 43 -2.84 -16.35 18.89
N ILE A 44 -4.13 -16.04 18.70
CA ILE A 44 -4.57 -14.70 18.24
C ILE A 44 -4.31 -13.61 19.28
N ASP A 45 -4.38 -13.96 20.55
CA ASP A 45 -4.17 -13.10 21.72
C ASP A 45 -2.71 -13.08 22.21
N ALA A 46 -1.79 -13.69 21.47
CA ALA A 46 -0.36 -13.63 21.77
C ALA A 46 0.14 -12.18 21.84
N ALA A 47 1.22 -11.97 22.60
CA ALA A 47 1.88 -10.69 22.71
C ALA A 47 2.27 -10.14 21.33
N VAL A 48 2.10 -8.83 21.14
CA VAL A 48 2.37 -8.17 19.86
C VAL A 48 3.87 -8.18 19.59
N ALA A 49 4.25 -8.74 18.45
CA ALA A 49 5.62 -8.66 17.97
C ALA A 49 5.77 -7.40 17.12
N LEU A 50 6.65 -6.49 17.53
CA LEU A 50 6.86 -5.21 16.87
C LEU A 50 7.57 -5.38 15.52
N PRO A 51 7.30 -4.51 14.54
CA PRO A 51 8.06 -4.51 13.30
C PRO A 51 9.54 -4.24 13.56
N PRO A 52 10.43 -4.70 12.66
CA PRO A 52 11.87 -4.51 12.82
C PRO A 52 12.29 -3.03 12.90
N LEU A 53 11.55 -2.17 12.21
CA LEU A 53 11.67 -0.72 12.22
C LEU A 53 10.35 -0.07 11.78
N VAL A 54 10.23 1.23 12.05
CA VAL A 54 9.23 2.12 11.46
C VAL A 54 9.97 3.29 10.81
N TRP A 55 9.63 3.61 9.56
CA TRP A 55 10.23 4.74 8.85
C TRP A 55 9.53 6.05 9.21
N LEU A 56 10.24 6.93 9.93
CA LEU A 56 9.69 8.21 10.42
C LEU A 56 9.93 9.37 9.45
N GLY A 57 10.93 9.25 8.57
CA GLY A 57 11.39 10.30 7.67
C GLY A 57 12.24 11.35 8.38
N ALA A 58 11.79 11.89 9.51
CA ALA A 58 12.52 12.91 10.27
C ALA A 58 12.35 12.75 11.79
N PRO A 59 13.31 13.23 12.60
CA PRO A 59 13.33 12.99 14.04
C PRO A 59 12.40 13.93 14.82
N ASP A 60 12.27 15.19 14.41
CA ASP A 60 11.52 16.19 15.15
C ASP A 60 10.09 16.31 14.64
N THR A 61 9.17 16.57 15.55
CA THR A 61 7.76 16.83 15.23
C THR A 61 7.29 18.12 15.90
N LEU A 62 6.65 19.00 15.13
CA LEU A 62 5.93 20.15 15.63
C LEU A 62 4.43 19.96 15.37
N ALA A 63 3.60 20.19 16.38
CA ALA A 63 2.14 20.11 16.29
C ALA A 63 1.50 21.46 16.59
N GLY A 64 0.28 21.68 16.10
CA GLY A 64 -0.45 22.93 16.26
C GLY A 64 0.21 24.11 15.55
N THR A 65 1.06 23.83 14.56
CA THR A 65 1.78 24.88 13.83
C THR A 65 0.89 25.53 12.78
N GLN A 66 1.19 26.77 12.42
CA GLN A 66 0.50 27.48 11.34
C GLN A 66 1.52 28.10 10.39
N LEU A 67 1.28 27.98 9.08
CA LEU A 67 2.03 28.75 8.09
C LEU A 67 1.71 30.24 8.23
N ALA A 68 2.74 31.07 8.32
CA ALA A 68 2.64 32.51 8.36
C ALA A 68 3.06 33.16 7.04
N GLY A 69 2.50 34.33 6.74
CA GLY A 69 2.88 35.16 5.59
C GLY A 69 2.86 34.39 4.26
N ASP A 70 3.98 34.45 3.54
CA ASP A 70 4.21 33.82 2.24
C ASP A 70 4.50 32.30 2.32
N GLY A 71 4.43 31.69 3.50
CA GLY A 71 4.74 30.27 3.70
C GLY A 71 6.22 30.00 3.98
N ARG A 72 7.04 31.02 4.24
CA ARG A 72 8.45 30.87 4.66
C ARG A 72 8.66 30.92 6.17
N MET A 73 7.59 31.10 6.93
CA MET A 73 7.61 31.15 8.40
C MET A 73 6.53 30.23 8.96
N ILE A 74 6.81 29.64 10.12
CA ILE A 74 5.82 28.90 10.92
C ILE A 74 5.69 29.50 12.31
N ARG A 75 4.46 29.50 12.82
CA ARG A 75 4.15 29.82 14.22
C ARG A 75 3.95 28.53 15.00
N SER A 76 4.67 28.36 16.11
CA SER A 76 4.54 27.23 17.02
C SER A 76 4.69 27.70 18.46
N GLY A 77 3.68 27.48 19.30
CA GLY A 77 3.74 27.80 20.73
C GLY A 77 4.04 29.27 21.06
N GLY A 78 3.68 30.22 20.18
CA GLY A 78 3.98 31.65 20.34
C GLY A 78 5.31 32.10 19.73
N ASN A 79 6.16 31.17 19.31
CA ASN A 79 7.41 31.47 18.61
C ASN A 79 7.20 31.45 17.09
N GLU A 80 7.92 32.32 16.38
CA GLU A 80 8.06 32.27 14.93
C GLU A 80 9.40 31.64 14.56
N LEU A 81 9.38 30.67 13.66
CA LEU A 81 10.57 30.00 13.13
C LEU A 81 10.59 30.16 11.61
N THR A 82 11.79 30.28 11.05
CA THR A 82 11.96 30.19 9.59
C THR A 82 11.63 28.77 9.13
N LEU A 83 10.77 28.64 8.13
CA LEU A 83 10.45 27.38 7.49
C LEU A 83 11.33 27.19 6.28
N LEU A 84 12.13 26.12 6.31
CA LEU A 84 12.83 25.59 5.16
C LEU A 84 12.17 24.27 4.75
N LEU A 85 12.31 23.88 3.49
CA LEU A 85 11.87 22.58 3.01
C LEU A 85 13.07 21.66 2.86
N ALA A 86 12.86 20.37 3.16
CA ALA A 86 13.84 19.34 2.85
C ALA A 86 14.24 19.41 1.36
N PRO A 87 15.47 19.03 0.99
CA PRO A 87 15.89 19.05 -0.41
C PRO A 87 14.94 18.25 -1.30
N ARG A 88 14.57 18.84 -2.44
CA ARG A 88 13.78 18.17 -3.48
C ARG A 88 14.62 17.10 -4.14
N LEU A 89 14.08 15.88 -4.26
CA LEU A 89 14.71 14.84 -5.06
C LEU A 89 14.70 15.24 -6.55
N PRO A 90 15.77 14.97 -7.32
CA PRO A 90 15.85 15.38 -8.73
C PRO A 90 14.67 14.90 -9.59
N LEU A 91 14.15 13.71 -9.29
CA LEU A 91 13.06 13.09 -10.03
C LEU A 91 11.67 13.51 -9.52
N ASN A 92 11.55 14.10 -8.33
CA ASN A 92 10.24 14.46 -7.78
C ASN A 92 9.61 15.60 -8.58
N SER A 93 8.48 15.37 -9.25
CA SER A 93 7.72 16.42 -9.97
C SER A 93 6.55 17.03 -9.19
N ALA A 94 6.21 16.50 -8.01
CA ALA A 94 5.20 17.05 -7.09
C ALA A 94 5.86 17.86 -5.99
N TRP A 95 6.14 19.14 -6.26
CA TRP A 95 6.81 20.00 -5.30
C TRP A 95 5.90 21.09 -4.73
N PHE A 96 6.15 21.39 -3.46
CA PHE A 96 5.49 22.45 -2.72
C PHE A 96 5.65 23.81 -3.41
N ASP A 97 4.54 24.50 -3.63
CA ASP A 97 4.50 25.79 -4.32
C ASP A 97 3.45 26.76 -3.70
N ALA A 98 3.13 27.85 -4.39
CA ALA A 98 2.15 28.84 -3.93
C ALA A 98 0.74 28.25 -3.73
N SER A 99 0.35 27.24 -4.51
CA SER A 99 -0.93 26.54 -4.33
C SER A 99 -0.93 25.68 -3.07
N SER A 100 0.21 25.06 -2.74
CA SER A 100 0.41 24.35 -1.48
C SER A 100 0.28 25.32 -0.30
N VAL A 101 0.96 26.47 -0.36
CA VAL A 101 0.85 27.52 0.67
C VAL A 101 -0.61 27.93 0.87
N ALA A 102 -1.33 28.20 -0.21
CA ALA A 102 -2.75 28.59 -0.14
C ALA A 102 -3.62 27.51 0.52
N PHE A 103 -3.32 26.24 0.25
CA PHE A 103 -4.03 25.10 0.84
C PHE A 103 -3.78 24.92 2.33
N PHE A 104 -2.54 25.05 2.79
CA PHE A 104 -2.19 24.83 4.20
C PHE A 104 -2.34 26.07 5.08
N ARG A 105 -2.41 27.27 4.49
CA ARG A 105 -2.55 28.53 5.25
C ARG A 105 -3.83 28.54 6.09
N GLY A 106 -3.70 28.99 7.33
CA GLY A 106 -4.82 29.10 8.27
C GLY A 106 -5.30 27.76 8.87
N ARG A 107 -4.66 26.65 8.52
CA ARG A 107 -4.94 25.33 9.09
C ARG A 107 -3.93 24.99 10.19
N PRO A 108 -4.34 24.25 11.25
CA PRO A 108 -3.40 23.65 12.17
C PRO A 108 -2.64 22.52 11.48
N LEU A 109 -1.32 22.57 11.55
CA LEU A 109 -0.42 21.63 10.89
C LEU A 109 0.41 20.88 11.91
N LYS A 110 0.57 19.60 11.63
CA LYS A 110 1.67 18.80 12.15
C LYS A 110 2.76 18.77 11.08
N MET A 111 3.99 19.02 11.49
CA MET A 111 5.15 18.93 10.62
C MET A 111 6.17 17.98 11.20
N ARG A 112 6.81 17.18 10.35
CA ARG A 112 8.01 16.40 10.70
C ARG A 112 9.21 17.03 10.00
N GLY A 113 10.36 17.10 10.65
CA GLY A 113 11.52 17.79 10.10
C GLY A 113 12.73 17.75 11.02
N ASN A 114 13.66 18.68 10.78
CA ASN A 114 14.84 18.89 11.61
C ASN A 114 14.88 20.33 12.09
N GLN A 115 15.12 20.55 13.38
CA GLN A 115 15.47 21.89 13.88
C GLN A 115 16.93 22.21 13.56
N GLN A 116 17.18 23.38 12.96
CA GLN A 116 18.51 23.85 12.57
C GLN A 116 18.59 25.37 12.73
N ASP A 117 19.43 25.88 13.62
CA ASP A 117 19.79 27.30 13.75
C ASP A 117 18.60 28.29 13.67
N GLY A 118 17.57 28.07 14.51
CA GLY A 118 16.37 28.92 14.53
C GLY A 118 15.39 28.69 13.36
N SER A 119 15.68 27.74 12.50
CA SER A 119 14.84 27.28 11.39
C SER A 119 14.31 25.87 11.65
N PHE A 120 13.21 25.53 10.98
CA PHE A 120 12.68 24.18 10.90
C PHE A 120 12.71 23.72 9.44
N VAL A 121 13.50 22.70 9.15
CA VAL A 121 13.56 22.08 7.82
C VAL A 121 12.48 21.00 7.74
N ALA A 122 11.32 21.36 7.24
CA ALA A 122 10.18 20.46 7.12
C ALA A 122 10.41 19.41 6.04
N ARG A 123 10.17 18.15 6.39
CA ARG A 123 10.10 17.00 5.49
C ARG A 123 8.66 16.57 5.23
N THR A 124 7.78 16.72 6.22
CA THR A 124 6.37 16.33 6.15
C THR A 124 5.49 17.49 6.56
N LEU A 125 4.38 17.71 5.85
CA LEU A 125 3.31 18.62 6.26
C LEU A 125 1.97 17.87 6.28
N TRP A 126 1.25 17.98 7.39
CA TRP A 126 -0.02 17.28 7.60
C TRP A 126 -1.09 18.18 8.23
N PRO A 127 -2.27 18.34 7.61
CA PRO A 127 -3.39 19.05 8.23
C PRO A 127 -3.98 18.29 9.41
N GLN A 128 -3.93 18.86 10.61
CA GLN A 128 -4.47 18.21 11.82
C GLN A 128 -5.99 18.25 11.90
N ASP A 129 -6.65 19.03 11.05
CA ASP A 129 -8.09 18.99 10.87
C ASP A 129 -8.56 17.78 10.06
N PHE A 130 -7.65 17.01 9.45
CA PHE A 130 -7.94 15.69 8.88
C PHE A 130 -8.07 14.69 10.02
N ARG A 131 -9.26 14.63 10.61
CA ARG A 131 -9.57 13.86 11.81
C ARG A 131 -10.92 13.16 11.68
N LEU A 132 -11.07 12.04 12.38
CA LEU A 132 -12.36 11.39 12.51
C LEU A 132 -13.30 12.25 13.37
N PRO A 133 -14.49 12.63 12.87
CA PRO A 133 -15.48 13.29 13.71
C PRO A 133 -16.03 12.29 14.74
N GLU A 134 -16.50 12.78 15.88
CA GLU A 134 -17.13 11.95 16.92
C GLU A 134 -18.40 11.27 16.43
N ALA A 135 -19.15 11.96 15.55
CA ALA A 135 -20.36 11.44 14.91
C ALA A 135 -20.28 11.56 13.38
N PRO A 136 -19.59 10.63 12.69
CA PRO A 136 -19.56 10.59 11.22
C PRO A 136 -20.95 10.45 10.63
N ALA A 137 -21.20 11.11 9.50
CA ALA A 137 -22.45 11.00 8.75
C ALA A 137 -22.64 9.57 8.25
N ARG A 138 -23.85 9.01 8.37
CA ARG A 138 -24.14 7.64 7.94
C ARG A 138 -24.56 7.61 6.48
N THR A 139 -23.93 6.74 5.69
CA THR A 139 -24.31 6.53 4.27
C THR A 139 -24.77 5.11 3.96
N GLY A 140 -24.48 4.14 4.84
CA GLY A 140 -25.16 2.83 4.86
C GLY A 140 -24.98 1.97 3.60
N LEU A 141 -23.82 2.04 2.94
CA LEU A 141 -23.54 1.24 1.74
C LEU A 141 -23.59 -0.26 2.06
N PRO A 142 -24.36 -1.07 1.28
CA PRO A 142 -24.35 -2.51 1.46
C PRO A 142 -22.99 -3.10 1.06
N GLY A 143 -22.66 -4.27 1.61
CA GLY A 143 -21.42 -5.01 1.33
C GLY A 143 -21.38 -5.62 -0.08
N VAL A 144 -21.30 -4.76 -1.10
CA VAL A 144 -21.18 -5.10 -2.52
C VAL A 144 -19.98 -4.34 -3.10
N PRO A 145 -19.01 -5.02 -3.75
CA PRO A 145 -17.76 -4.39 -4.18
C PRO A 145 -17.95 -3.21 -5.14
N ALA A 146 -18.92 -3.32 -6.06
CA ALA A 146 -19.25 -2.26 -7.01
C ALA A 146 -19.70 -0.95 -6.34
N LEU A 147 -20.31 -1.00 -5.14
CA LEU A 147 -20.78 0.22 -4.47
C LEU A 147 -19.65 0.99 -3.79
N LEU A 148 -18.61 0.31 -3.31
CA LEU A 148 -17.39 0.98 -2.85
C LEU A 148 -16.69 1.68 -4.02
N ARG A 149 -16.67 1.04 -5.19
CA ARG A 149 -16.15 1.62 -6.42
C ARG A 149 -16.94 2.84 -6.85
N ASP A 150 -18.25 2.74 -6.91
CA ASP A 150 -19.13 3.84 -7.30
C ASP A 150 -18.95 5.04 -6.37
N TRP A 151 -18.81 4.82 -5.06
CA TRP A 151 -18.51 5.90 -4.12
C TRP A 151 -17.18 6.60 -4.42
N MET A 152 -16.11 5.85 -4.75
CA MET A 152 -14.81 6.44 -5.11
C MET A 152 -14.90 7.25 -6.41
N ARG A 153 -15.68 6.76 -7.37
CA ARG A 153 -15.85 7.35 -8.71
C ARG A 153 -16.93 8.44 -8.78
N ALA A 154 -17.73 8.60 -7.72
CA ALA A 154 -18.82 9.58 -7.67
C ALA A 154 -18.32 11.03 -7.68
N GLN A 155 -17.08 11.27 -7.26
CA GLN A 155 -16.46 12.59 -7.28
C GLN A 155 -15.65 12.79 -8.57
N PRO A 156 -15.67 14.00 -9.17
CA PRO A 156 -14.79 14.33 -10.28
C PRO A 156 -13.33 14.05 -9.92
N GLN A 157 -12.60 13.39 -10.83
CA GLN A 157 -11.19 13.01 -10.63
C GLN A 157 -10.95 12.24 -9.31
N GLY A 158 -11.90 11.40 -8.92
CA GLY A 158 -11.83 10.63 -7.68
C GLY A 158 -11.88 11.49 -6.42
N GLY A 159 -12.25 12.76 -6.54
CA GLY A 159 -12.23 13.71 -5.44
C GLY A 159 -10.84 14.24 -5.10
N ALA A 160 -9.91 14.23 -6.06
CA ALA A 160 -8.60 14.88 -5.93
C ALA A 160 -8.68 16.31 -5.39
N ARG A 161 -9.75 17.03 -5.77
CA ARG A 161 -10.02 18.43 -5.37
C ARG A 161 -11.19 18.57 -4.38
N SER A 162 -11.78 17.47 -3.93
CA SER A 162 -12.88 17.50 -2.97
C SER A 162 -12.36 17.78 -1.56
N PRO A 163 -13.20 18.23 -0.61
CA PRO A 163 -12.79 18.28 0.79
C PRO A 163 -12.48 16.89 1.36
N PHE A 164 -11.67 16.88 2.43
CA PHE A 164 -11.55 15.71 3.31
C PHE A 164 -12.94 15.32 3.84
N ALA A 165 -13.24 14.02 3.80
CA ALA A 165 -14.56 13.53 4.18
C ALA A 165 -14.45 12.23 4.98
N VAL A 166 -15.36 12.05 5.94
CA VAL A 166 -15.50 10.83 6.73
C VAL A 166 -16.97 10.46 6.81
N GLU A 167 -17.28 9.23 6.42
CA GLU A 167 -18.63 8.65 6.44
C GLU A 167 -18.63 7.32 7.19
N SER A 168 -19.71 7.03 7.91
CA SER A 168 -19.95 5.74 8.56
C SER A 168 -20.73 4.82 7.63
N LEU A 169 -20.11 3.72 7.20
CA LEU A 169 -20.78 2.68 6.40
C LEU A 169 -21.59 1.73 7.27
N TRP A 170 -21.07 1.41 8.45
CA TRP A 170 -21.70 0.49 9.39
C TRP A 170 -21.26 0.83 10.81
N ARG A 171 -22.18 0.76 11.78
CA ARG A 171 -21.87 0.92 13.20
C ARG A 171 -22.60 -0.14 14.02
N ARG A 172 -21.91 -0.72 15.00
CA ARG A 172 -22.50 -1.67 15.95
C ARG A 172 -23.58 -0.97 16.77
N SER A 173 -24.68 -1.68 17.01
CA SER A 173 -25.74 -1.18 17.90
C SER A 173 -25.17 -0.89 19.30
N GLY A 174 -25.48 0.30 19.83
CA GLY A 174 -24.97 0.75 21.13
C GLY A 174 -23.56 1.37 21.11
N SER A 175 -22.85 1.37 19.97
CA SER A 175 -21.55 2.03 19.88
C SER A 175 -21.70 3.55 19.78
N SER A 176 -20.90 4.31 20.55
CA SER A 176 -20.97 5.78 20.62
C SER A 176 -20.13 6.51 19.57
N GLY A 177 -19.59 5.80 18.58
CA GLY A 177 -18.73 6.38 17.55
C GLY A 177 -17.23 6.23 17.83
N PRO A 178 -16.36 6.78 16.95
CA PRO A 178 -14.91 6.66 17.06
C PRO A 178 -14.38 7.45 18.26
N ARG A 179 -13.48 6.87 19.05
CA ARG A 179 -12.91 7.51 20.26
C ARG A 179 -11.39 7.42 20.30
N ALA A 180 -10.74 8.43 20.89
CA ALA A 180 -9.30 8.44 21.11
C ALA A 180 -8.83 7.17 21.85
N GLY A 181 -7.68 6.65 21.44
CA GLY A 181 -7.08 5.41 21.96
C GLY A 181 -7.69 4.12 21.41
N GLN A 182 -8.83 4.18 20.72
CA GLN A 182 -9.48 3.01 20.16
C GLN A 182 -8.61 2.36 19.07
N PRO A 183 -8.35 1.05 19.15
CA PRO A 183 -7.58 0.35 18.13
C PRO A 183 -8.33 0.29 16.80
N LEU A 184 -7.59 0.15 15.71
CA LEU A 184 -8.15 0.03 14.37
C LEU A 184 -7.35 -0.91 13.47
N LEU A 185 -8.05 -1.38 12.44
CA LEU A 185 -7.51 -2.00 11.25
C LEU A 185 -8.05 -1.21 10.05
N GLY A 186 -7.20 -0.91 9.08
CA GLY A 186 -7.60 -0.14 7.91
C GLY A 186 -7.07 -0.70 6.59
N LEU A 187 -7.74 -0.31 5.52
CA LEU A 187 -7.34 -0.51 4.13
C LEU A 187 -7.07 0.86 3.52
N MET A 188 -5.93 1.05 2.85
CA MET A 188 -5.56 2.27 2.15
C MET A 188 -5.52 2.00 0.65
N LEU A 189 -6.16 2.86 -0.13
CA LEU A 189 -6.08 2.89 -1.58
C LEU A 189 -5.73 4.31 -2.05
N ASN A 190 -4.60 4.45 -2.72
CA ASN A 190 -4.24 5.69 -3.40
C ASN A 190 -4.64 5.59 -4.87
N GLY A 191 -5.11 6.70 -5.43
CA GLY A 191 -5.61 6.79 -6.80
C GLY A 191 -4.56 6.68 -7.91
N ALA A 192 -4.99 6.93 -9.14
CA ALA A 192 -4.11 7.12 -10.28
C ALA A 192 -3.37 8.47 -10.18
N GLN A 193 -2.14 8.53 -10.69
CA GLN A 193 -1.43 9.80 -10.86
C GLN A 193 -1.88 10.50 -12.15
N GLY A 194 -1.87 11.83 -12.17
CA GLY A 194 -2.37 12.61 -13.31
C GLY A 194 -1.45 12.65 -14.53
N ASP A 195 -0.20 12.24 -14.38
CA ASP A 195 0.88 12.49 -15.35
C ASP A 195 1.93 11.37 -15.41
N ASP A 196 1.63 10.20 -14.86
CA ASP A 196 2.48 9.01 -14.93
C ASP A 196 1.61 7.80 -15.31
N ASP A 197 1.81 7.32 -16.54
CA ASP A 197 1.00 6.26 -17.12
C ASP A 197 1.25 4.89 -16.48
N GLU A 198 2.39 4.69 -15.81
CA GLU A 198 2.65 3.45 -15.05
C GLU A 198 1.93 3.42 -13.70
N ALA A 199 1.46 4.57 -13.22
CA ALA A 199 0.84 4.72 -11.90
C ALA A 199 -0.70 4.74 -11.92
N HIS A 200 -1.34 4.40 -13.04
CA HIS A 200 -2.80 4.38 -13.16
C HIS A 200 -3.50 3.36 -12.24
N ALA A 201 -2.82 2.28 -11.86
CA ALA A 201 -3.38 1.22 -11.02
C ALA A 201 -3.50 1.62 -9.54
N GLY A 202 -2.87 2.71 -9.12
CA GLY A 202 -2.90 3.13 -7.73
C GLY A 202 -1.87 2.44 -6.84
N HIS A 203 -2.10 2.49 -5.54
CA HIS A 203 -1.30 1.73 -4.56
C HIS A 203 -2.18 1.31 -3.38
N PHE A 204 -1.98 0.09 -2.88
CA PHE A 204 -2.73 -0.48 -1.78
C PHE A 204 -1.83 -0.76 -0.56
N ALA A 205 -2.36 -0.51 0.63
CA ALA A 205 -1.69 -0.86 1.87
C ALA A 205 -2.68 -1.27 2.96
N LEU A 206 -2.20 -2.09 3.90
CA LEU A 206 -2.90 -2.39 5.15
C LEU A 206 -2.42 -1.46 6.25
N MET A 207 -3.35 -1.04 7.09
CA MET A 207 -3.10 -0.11 8.18
C MET A 207 -3.49 -0.70 9.53
N THR A 208 -2.74 -0.35 10.55
CA THR A 208 -3.11 -0.61 11.95
C THR A 208 -2.77 0.61 12.80
N GLY A 209 -3.35 0.72 13.98
CA GLY A 209 -3.01 1.81 14.88
C GLY A 209 -4.07 2.03 15.94
N ARG A 210 -4.09 3.27 16.45
CA ARG A 210 -5.09 3.76 17.38
C ARG A 210 -5.52 5.15 16.94
N ILE A 211 -6.79 5.48 17.18
CA ILE A 211 -7.29 6.83 16.98
C ILE A 211 -6.53 7.77 17.92
N GLY A 212 -5.97 8.85 17.38
CA GLY A 212 -5.25 9.87 18.14
C GLY A 212 -6.19 10.75 18.96
N ALA A 213 -5.61 11.71 19.68
CA ALA A 213 -6.39 12.74 20.37
C ALA A 213 -7.31 13.47 19.38
N GLN A 214 -8.54 13.79 19.81
CA GLN A 214 -9.54 14.50 19.00
C GLN A 214 -9.85 13.85 17.63
N GLY A 215 -9.66 12.53 17.50
CA GLY A 215 -9.91 11.81 16.25
C GLY A 215 -8.72 11.82 15.28
N GLY A 216 -7.52 12.23 15.71
CA GLY A 216 -6.32 12.27 14.86
C GLY A 216 -6.01 10.92 14.20
N ILE A 217 -5.53 10.98 12.96
CA ILE A 217 -5.24 9.81 12.12
C ILE A 217 -3.76 9.70 11.71
N ASP A 218 -2.97 10.72 12.03
CA ASP A 218 -1.60 10.96 11.57
C ASP A 218 -0.59 9.87 11.97
N GLU A 219 -0.82 9.17 13.08
CA GLU A 219 0.09 8.15 13.62
C GLU A 219 -0.32 6.71 13.28
N TRP A 220 -1.29 6.51 12.39
CA TRP A 220 -1.63 5.17 11.95
C TRP A 220 -0.50 4.58 11.12
N LEU A 221 -0.12 3.34 11.40
CA LEU A 221 0.95 2.67 10.67
C LEU A 221 0.40 2.14 9.35
N VAL A 222 0.85 2.73 8.25
CA VAL A 222 0.63 2.26 6.89
C VAL A 222 1.75 1.30 6.53
N ASN A 223 1.41 0.05 6.26
CA ASN A 223 2.38 -0.95 5.80
C ASN A 223 2.49 -0.83 4.28
N ASN A 224 3.37 0.06 3.81
CA ASN A 224 3.59 0.27 2.40
C ASN A 224 4.57 -0.78 1.83
N PHE A 225 4.22 -1.33 0.66
CA PHE A 225 5.11 -2.19 -0.09
C PHE A 225 5.33 -1.55 -1.46
N TYR A 226 6.57 -1.12 -1.68
CA TYR A 226 7.11 -0.73 -2.97
C TYR A 226 8.28 -1.64 -3.28
N THR A 227 8.67 -1.75 -4.54
CA THR A 227 9.88 -2.50 -4.89
C THR A 227 11.09 -1.90 -4.17
N LEU A 228 11.95 -2.78 -3.65
CA LEU A 228 13.24 -2.40 -3.06
C LEU A 228 14.38 -2.41 -4.10
N ASP A 229 14.09 -2.89 -5.32
CA ASP A 229 15.05 -3.10 -6.40
C ASP A 229 15.24 -1.88 -7.32
N CYS A 230 14.54 -0.78 -7.06
CA CYS A 230 14.75 0.48 -7.76
C CYS A 230 14.78 1.67 -6.80
N GLU A 231 15.44 2.74 -7.23
CA GLU A 231 15.36 4.02 -6.56
C GLU A 231 14.09 4.74 -7.05
N SER A 232 13.03 4.64 -6.24
CA SER A 232 11.78 5.33 -6.52
C SER A 232 12.01 6.81 -6.84
N GLU A 233 11.34 7.33 -7.87
CA GLU A 233 11.23 8.78 -8.18
C GLU A 233 10.98 9.61 -6.91
N LYS A 234 10.17 9.04 -6.01
CA LYS A 234 9.65 9.66 -4.80
C LYS A 234 10.51 9.38 -3.57
N GLY A 235 11.60 8.63 -3.71
CA GLY A 235 12.43 8.20 -2.59
C GLY A 235 11.76 7.22 -1.62
N ILE A 236 10.66 6.57 -2.03
CA ILE A 236 9.92 5.65 -1.16
C ILE A 236 10.75 4.40 -0.88
N ILE A 237 10.80 4.01 0.38
CA ILE A 237 11.32 2.72 0.83
C ILE A 237 10.18 1.96 1.51
N ALA A 238 10.04 0.68 1.20
CA ALA A 238 8.99 -0.15 1.80
C ALA A 238 9.20 -0.29 3.32
N ALA A 239 8.22 0.13 4.12
CA ALA A 239 8.24 0.04 5.58
C ALA A 239 6.84 0.25 6.17
N PRO A 240 6.62 -0.15 7.43
CA PRO A 240 5.61 0.50 8.26
C PRO A 240 5.99 1.98 8.41
N VAL A 241 5.07 2.87 8.08
CA VAL A 241 5.28 4.32 8.08
C VAL A 241 4.05 5.02 8.68
N PRO A 242 4.21 6.05 9.54
CA PRO A 242 3.07 6.83 10.01
C PRO A 242 2.29 7.48 8.86
N LEU A 243 0.97 7.59 8.99
CA LEU A 243 0.09 8.06 7.92
C LEU A 243 0.43 9.47 7.45
N ASP A 244 0.81 10.36 8.37
CA ASP A 244 1.24 11.71 8.02
C ASP A 244 2.49 11.72 7.12
N ASN A 245 3.47 10.86 7.40
CA ASN A 245 4.66 10.71 6.57
C ASN A 245 4.29 10.03 5.23
N TYR A 246 3.47 8.97 5.27
CA TYR A 246 3.05 8.24 4.08
C TYR A 246 2.31 9.11 3.06
N LEU A 247 1.45 10.02 3.54
CA LEU A 247 0.65 10.89 2.68
C LEU A 247 1.30 12.27 2.46
N GLY A 248 1.98 12.82 3.46
CA GLY A 248 2.39 14.22 3.50
C GLY A 248 3.90 14.50 3.44
N ASP A 249 4.76 13.48 3.32
CA ASP A 249 6.19 13.72 3.03
C ASP A 249 6.34 14.48 1.69
N LEU A 250 7.14 15.54 1.67
CA LEU A 250 7.33 16.44 0.52
C LEU A 250 7.90 15.73 -0.71
N ASN A 251 8.65 14.65 -0.51
CA ASN A 251 9.18 13.83 -1.59
C ASN A 251 8.33 12.57 -1.81
N SER A 252 8.01 11.84 -0.75
CA SER A 252 7.40 10.50 -0.85
C SER A 252 5.89 10.43 -0.62
N GLY A 253 5.28 11.52 -0.17
CA GLY A 253 3.91 11.57 0.33
C GLY A 253 2.88 11.37 -0.77
N GLN A 254 2.04 10.34 -0.66
CA GLN A 254 1.10 9.99 -1.74
C GLN A 254 0.06 11.07 -2.03
N ALA A 255 -0.32 11.87 -1.03
CA ALA A 255 -1.31 12.92 -1.21
C ALA A 255 -0.80 14.06 -2.10
N TRP A 256 0.50 14.22 -2.34
CA TRP A 256 0.99 15.19 -3.33
C TRP A 256 0.72 14.79 -4.78
N TYR A 257 0.52 13.48 -5.03
CA TYR A 257 0.45 12.91 -6.37
C TYR A 257 -0.98 12.52 -6.78
N ARG A 258 -1.89 12.30 -5.82
CA ARG A 258 -3.18 11.63 -6.05
C ARG A 258 -4.12 11.69 -4.84
N PRO A 259 -5.45 11.56 -5.05
CA PRO A 259 -6.39 11.32 -3.95
C PRO A 259 -6.14 9.96 -3.28
N SER A 260 -6.59 9.85 -2.03
CA SER A 260 -6.53 8.59 -1.27
C SER A 260 -7.85 8.27 -0.59
N TYR A 261 -8.15 6.98 -0.46
CA TYR A 261 -9.35 6.43 0.15
C TYR A 261 -8.95 5.42 1.21
N LEU A 262 -9.56 5.53 2.39
CA LEU A 262 -9.32 4.61 3.48
C LEU A 262 -10.65 3.97 3.89
N LEU A 263 -10.63 2.67 4.14
CA LEU A 263 -11.72 1.98 4.83
C LEU A 263 -11.19 1.51 6.19
N VAL A 264 -11.76 2.05 7.26
CA VAL A 264 -11.22 1.94 8.62
C VAL A 264 -12.22 1.25 9.52
N ALA A 265 -11.88 0.07 10.00
CA ALA A 265 -12.60 -0.63 11.04
C ALA A 265 -12.04 -0.21 12.40
N THR A 266 -12.83 0.54 13.17
CA THR A 266 -12.55 0.78 14.60
C THR A 266 -12.89 -0.49 15.38
N LEU A 267 -12.08 -0.81 16.37
CA LEU A 267 -12.12 -2.09 17.07
C LEU A 267 -12.33 -1.88 18.57
N LYS A 268 -13.03 -2.82 19.22
CA LYS A 268 -13.13 -2.91 20.67
C LYS A 268 -11.81 -3.34 21.31
N HIS A 269 -11.14 -4.32 20.70
CA HIS A 269 -9.86 -4.86 21.13
C HIS A 269 -8.86 -4.89 19.97
N ALA A 270 -7.57 -4.78 20.29
CA ALA A 270 -6.52 -4.70 19.28
C ALA A 270 -6.11 -6.07 18.68
N ARG A 271 -6.76 -7.17 19.06
CA ARG A 271 -6.28 -8.55 18.81
C ARG A 271 -6.03 -8.84 17.33
N SER A 272 -7.02 -8.57 16.48
CA SER A 272 -6.91 -8.77 15.02
C SER A 272 -5.87 -7.84 14.38
N ALA A 273 -5.89 -6.56 14.73
CA ALA A 273 -4.94 -5.56 14.24
C ALA A 273 -3.50 -5.87 14.65
N ALA A 274 -3.27 -6.24 15.92
CA ALA A 274 -1.97 -6.59 16.45
C ALA A 274 -1.38 -7.85 15.81
N ARG A 275 -2.22 -8.87 15.58
CA ARG A 275 -1.81 -10.08 14.86
C ARG A 275 -1.41 -9.76 13.43
N LEU A 276 -2.20 -8.92 12.73
CA LEU A 276 -1.86 -8.47 11.38
C LEU A 276 -0.55 -7.68 11.35
N GLN A 277 -0.35 -6.74 12.27
CA GLN A 277 0.89 -5.95 12.34
C GLN A 277 2.12 -6.82 12.64
N SER A 278 1.98 -7.82 13.52
CA SER A 278 3.04 -8.78 13.81
C SER A 278 3.42 -9.59 12.58
N ALA A 279 2.42 -10.07 11.82
CA ALA A 279 2.64 -10.79 10.57
C ALA A 279 3.35 -9.93 9.52
N LEU A 280 2.91 -8.68 9.33
CA LEU A 280 3.53 -7.73 8.41
C LEU A 280 4.98 -7.42 8.82
N GLY A 281 5.26 -7.33 10.12
CA GLY A 281 6.64 -7.24 10.63
C GLY A 281 7.53 -8.41 10.19
N ARG A 282 6.99 -9.64 10.14
CA ARG A 282 7.71 -10.81 9.59
C ARG A 282 7.95 -10.65 8.09
N VAL A 283 6.94 -10.21 7.35
CA VAL A 283 7.04 -9.96 5.90
C VAL A 283 8.14 -8.95 5.59
N TYR A 284 8.19 -7.83 6.31
CA TYR A 284 9.26 -6.84 6.14
C TYR A 284 10.64 -7.41 6.42
N ASN A 285 10.79 -8.24 7.45
CA ASN A 285 12.07 -8.87 7.73
C ASN A 285 12.56 -9.75 6.56
N GLN A 286 11.67 -10.52 5.95
CA GLN A 286 12.00 -11.32 4.77
C GLN A 286 12.25 -10.44 3.54
N PHE A 287 11.45 -9.38 3.37
CA PHE A 287 11.53 -8.49 2.21
C PHE A 287 12.85 -7.70 2.18
N TYR A 288 13.30 -7.16 3.31
CA TYR A 288 14.60 -6.50 3.40
C TYR A 288 15.77 -7.43 3.10
N ARG A 289 15.60 -8.74 3.31
CA ARG A 289 16.63 -9.76 3.09
C ARG A 289 16.60 -10.35 1.70
N HIS A 290 15.73 -9.88 0.81
CA HIS A 290 15.59 -10.43 -0.54
C HIS A 290 15.20 -11.91 -0.55
N GLN A 291 14.43 -12.39 0.43
CA GLN A 291 13.91 -13.78 0.41
C GLN A 291 12.80 -13.99 -0.61
N PHE A 292 12.22 -12.91 -1.11
CA PHE A 292 11.34 -12.90 -2.27
C PHE A 292 11.45 -11.54 -2.98
N ALA A 293 11.34 -11.52 -4.31
CA ALA A 293 11.34 -10.28 -5.06
C ALA A 293 9.96 -9.62 -5.12
N TYR A 294 9.94 -8.31 -5.31
CA TYR A 294 8.72 -7.60 -5.68
C TYR A 294 8.34 -7.96 -7.11
N GLN A 295 7.29 -8.75 -7.28
CA GLN A 295 6.82 -9.21 -8.58
C GLN A 295 5.53 -8.45 -8.93
N HIS A 296 5.56 -7.62 -9.98
CA HIS A 296 4.45 -6.72 -10.30
C HIS A 296 3.07 -7.39 -10.46
N ALA A 297 3.03 -8.68 -10.85
CA ALA A 297 1.78 -9.42 -10.96
C ALA A 297 1.32 -10.02 -9.61
N SER A 298 2.19 -10.77 -8.94
CA SER A 298 1.82 -11.69 -7.84
C SER A 298 2.26 -11.23 -6.45
N ALA A 299 3.30 -10.41 -6.36
CA ALA A 299 3.93 -9.94 -5.13
C ALA A 299 4.14 -8.42 -5.17
N ASN A 300 3.13 -7.71 -5.67
CA ASN A 300 3.06 -6.26 -5.61
C ASN A 300 2.43 -5.80 -4.28
N CYS A 301 2.18 -4.50 -4.11
CA CYS A 301 1.56 -3.94 -2.90
C CYS A 301 0.25 -4.64 -2.47
N ALA A 302 -0.65 -4.93 -3.42
CA ALA A 302 -1.89 -5.66 -3.17
C ALA A 302 -1.61 -7.15 -2.93
N GLY A 303 -0.79 -7.78 -3.78
CA GLY A 303 -0.47 -9.20 -3.70
C GLY A 303 0.17 -9.61 -2.37
N ILE A 304 1.13 -8.83 -1.87
CA ILE A 304 1.77 -9.07 -0.57
C ILE A 304 0.75 -8.91 0.56
N SER A 305 -0.04 -7.83 0.52
CA SER A 305 -1.05 -7.53 1.55
C SER A 305 -2.15 -8.61 1.63
N VAL A 306 -2.73 -8.96 0.49
CA VAL A 306 -3.79 -9.98 0.39
C VAL A 306 -3.27 -11.36 0.71
N THR A 307 -2.06 -11.73 0.24
CA THR A 307 -1.41 -13.00 0.62
C THR A 307 -1.23 -13.08 2.13
N THR A 308 -0.77 -12.00 2.76
CA THR A 308 -0.59 -11.95 4.21
C THR A 308 -1.93 -12.17 4.92
N ALA A 309 -2.97 -11.39 4.58
CA ALA A 309 -4.29 -11.52 5.18
C ALA A 309 -4.89 -12.94 5.01
N ARG A 310 -4.83 -13.50 3.80
CA ARG A 310 -5.29 -14.86 3.50
C ARG A 310 -4.54 -15.92 4.30
N THR A 311 -3.23 -15.78 4.44
CA THR A 311 -2.40 -16.72 5.22
C THR A 311 -2.74 -16.70 6.71
N LEU A 312 -3.13 -15.54 7.25
CA LEU A 312 -3.61 -15.42 8.63
C LEU A 312 -5.01 -15.99 8.86
N GLY A 313 -5.70 -16.39 7.80
CA GLY A 313 -7.04 -16.97 7.84
C GLY A 313 -8.14 -15.98 7.50
N TRP A 314 -7.84 -14.74 7.09
CA TRP A 314 -8.88 -13.87 6.52
C TRP A 314 -9.14 -14.28 5.08
N ARG A 315 -10.27 -14.96 4.82
CA ARG A 315 -10.66 -15.50 3.52
C ARG A 315 -11.22 -14.40 2.60
N VAL A 316 -10.37 -13.42 2.30
CA VAL A 316 -10.65 -12.39 1.30
C VAL A 316 -11.04 -13.07 -0.03
N PRO A 317 -12.23 -12.80 -0.59
CA PRO A 317 -12.68 -13.42 -1.83
C PRO A 317 -11.70 -13.21 -2.99
N GLU A 318 -11.58 -14.20 -3.87
CA GLU A 318 -10.83 -14.08 -5.12
C GLU A 318 -11.73 -13.53 -6.23
N ARG A 319 -11.19 -12.69 -7.11
CA ARG A 319 -11.89 -12.28 -8.34
C ARG A 319 -11.53 -13.15 -9.54
N GLY A 320 -10.57 -14.05 -9.35
CA GLY A 320 -10.00 -14.87 -10.40
C GLY A 320 -9.15 -14.07 -11.39
N ALA A 321 -8.59 -14.80 -12.34
CA ALA A 321 -7.76 -14.30 -13.43
C ALA A 321 -8.51 -13.35 -14.37
N GLU A 322 -7.79 -12.52 -15.12
CA GLU A 322 -8.40 -11.79 -16.22
C GLU A 322 -8.80 -12.71 -17.36
N SER A 323 -7.88 -13.58 -17.83
CA SER A 323 -8.19 -14.56 -18.87
C SER A 323 -7.05 -15.57 -19.08
N TRP A 324 -7.27 -16.81 -18.66
CA TRP A 324 -6.38 -17.93 -18.95
C TRP A 324 -6.21 -18.22 -20.45
N PRO A 325 -7.28 -18.29 -21.27
CA PRO A 325 -7.12 -18.53 -22.70
C PRO A 325 -6.28 -17.46 -23.40
N LYS A 326 -6.50 -16.18 -23.07
CA LYS A 326 -5.68 -15.08 -23.61
C LYS A 326 -4.23 -15.22 -23.17
N ALA A 327 -3.96 -15.60 -21.91
CA ALA A 327 -2.60 -15.79 -21.42
C ALA A 327 -1.86 -16.89 -22.19
N ILE A 328 -2.49 -18.05 -22.35
CA ILE A 328 -1.90 -19.21 -23.06
C ILE A 328 -1.50 -18.83 -24.48
N ALA A 329 -2.38 -18.13 -25.21
CA ALA A 329 -2.09 -17.65 -26.56
C ALA A 329 -1.06 -16.50 -26.57
N ALA A 330 -1.14 -15.57 -25.61
CA ALA A 330 -0.26 -14.41 -25.54
C ALA A 330 1.21 -14.79 -25.31
N LEU A 331 1.49 -15.85 -24.56
CA LEU A 331 2.88 -16.23 -24.25
C LEU A 331 3.75 -16.44 -25.51
N PRO A 332 3.46 -17.37 -26.43
CA PRO A 332 4.26 -17.52 -27.64
C PRO A 332 4.17 -16.30 -28.57
N LEU A 333 3.00 -15.65 -28.66
CA LEU A 333 2.79 -14.50 -29.56
C LEU A 333 3.63 -13.28 -29.14
N VAL A 334 3.63 -12.94 -27.85
CA VAL A 334 4.43 -11.84 -27.29
C VAL A 334 5.91 -12.20 -27.36
N ALA A 335 6.29 -13.43 -27.04
CA ALA A 335 7.69 -13.87 -27.12
C ALA A 335 8.26 -13.65 -28.52
N LEU A 336 7.49 -13.99 -29.56
CA LEU A 336 7.89 -13.81 -30.96
C LEU A 336 7.87 -12.33 -31.38
N LYS A 337 6.77 -11.62 -31.12
CA LYS A 337 6.58 -10.22 -31.55
C LYS A 337 7.56 -9.26 -30.89
N GLU A 338 7.76 -9.40 -29.59
CA GLU A 338 8.63 -8.53 -28.78
C GLU A 338 10.07 -9.07 -28.69
N ARG A 339 10.34 -10.25 -29.27
CA ARG A 339 11.62 -10.97 -29.16
C ARG A 339 12.11 -11.08 -27.71
N SER A 340 11.19 -11.32 -26.78
CA SER A 340 11.48 -11.32 -25.34
C SER A 340 10.60 -12.31 -24.59
N LEU A 341 11.23 -13.38 -24.10
CA LEU A 341 10.56 -14.35 -23.22
C LEU A 341 10.19 -13.71 -21.87
N ALA A 342 10.99 -12.77 -21.38
CA ALA A 342 10.70 -12.07 -20.13
C ALA A 342 9.38 -11.27 -20.22
N ARG A 343 9.17 -10.52 -21.32
CA ARG A 343 7.90 -9.80 -21.56
C ARG A 343 6.73 -10.76 -21.72
N ALA A 344 6.92 -11.88 -22.41
CA ALA A 344 5.88 -12.90 -22.56
C ALA A 344 5.45 -13.52 -21.23
N LYS A 345 6.43 -13.89 -20.39
CA LYS A 345 6.18 -14.41 -19.04
C LYS A 345 5.45 -13.39 -18.17
N ALA A 346 5.88 -12.12 -18.20
CA ALA A 346 5.20 -11.04 -17.49
C ALA A 346 3.74 -10.92 -17.93
N THR A 347 3.46 -10.83 -19.23
CA THR A 347 2.09 -10.78 -19.76
C THR A 347 1.26 -11.99 -19.33
N PHE A 348 1.84 -13.19 -19.34
CA PHE A 348 1.16 -14.41 -18.88
C PHE A 348 0.79 -14.32 -17.39
N ASP A 349 1.75 -13.93 -16.54
CA ASP A 349 1.51 -13.80 -15.10
C ASP A 349 0.44 -12.73 -14.81
N TYR A 350 0.49 -11.57 -15.50
CA TYR A 350 -0.56 -10.53 -15.40
C TYR A 350 -1.96 -11.04 -15.75
N LEU A 351 -2.10 -11.78 -16.85
CA LEU A 351 -3.40 -12.25 -17.32
C LEU A 351 -3.98 -13.40 -16.50
N THR A 352 -3.12 -14.13 -15.78
CA THR A 352 -3.51 -15.31 -15.00
C THR A 352 -3.61 -15.05 -13.50
N GLU A 353 -3.05 -13.96 -12.99
CA GLU A 353 -3.10 -13.68 -11.55
C GLU A 353 -4.50 -13.29 -11.07
N ASP A 354 -4.83 -13.66 -9.82
CA ASP A 354 -6.05 -13.20 -9.17
C ASP A 354 -6.08 -11.66 -9.15
N ARG A 355 -7.12 -11.08 -9.74
CA ARG A 355 -7.28 -9.62 -9.83
C ARG A 355 -7.24 -8.92 -8.47
N THR A 356 -7.62 -9.58 -7.38
CA THR A 356 -7.50 -8.99 -6.03
C THR A 356 -6.07 -8.90 -5.52
N MET A 357 -5.15 -9.71 -6.04
CA MET A 357 -3.72 -9.62 -5.79
C MET A 357 -3.02 -8.69 -6.78
N LEU A 358 -3.61 -8.51 -7.97
CA LEU A 358 -3.03 -7.74 -9.04
C LEU A 358 -3.35 -6.24 -8.95
N TYR A 359 -4.62 -5.88 -8.76
CA TYR A 359 -5.11 -4.51 -8.82
C TYR A 359 -5.41 -3.94 -7.43
N PRO A 360 -4.77 -2.83 -7.02
CA PRO A 360 -5.06 -2.14 -5.76
C PRO A 360 -6.55 -1.87 -5.51
N ALA A 361 -7.29 -1.39 -6.52
CA ALA A 361 -8.73 -1.16 -6.44
C ALA A 361 -9.50 -2.45 -6.12
N ALA A 362 -9.15 -3.55 -6.78
CA ALA A 362 -9.82 -4.83 -6.55
C ALA A 362 -9.59 -5.38 -5.15
N ALA A 363 -8.35 -5.24 -4.62
CA ALA A 363 -8.04 -5.60 -3.24
C ALA A 363 -8.90 -4.79 -2.25
N PHE A 364 -8.94 -3.47 -2.43
CA PHE A 364 -9.71 -2.56 -1.58
C PHE A 364 -11.20 -2.88 -1.59
N GLU A 365 -11.77 -3.09 -2.77
CA GLU A 365 -13.20 -3.39 -2.95
C GLU A 365 -13.60 -4.74 -2.32
N GLU A 366 -12.83 -5.81 -2.55
CA GLU A 366 -13.15 -7.14 -1.99
C GLU A 366 -12.89 -7.21 -0.48
N MET A 367 -11.76 -6.69 0.01
CA MET A 367 -11.46 -6.68 1.44
C MET A 367 -12.43 -5.78 2.20
N GLY A 368 -12.74 -4.60 1.66
CA GLY A 368 -13.68 -3.65 2.28
C GLY A 368 -15.09 -4.20 2.33
N THR A 369 -15.54 -4.84 1.25
CA THR A 369 -16.83 -5.53 1.22
C THR A 369 -16.89 -6.68 2.22
N ASP A 370 -15.82 -7.47 2.31
CA ASP A 370 -15.78 -8.59 3.23
C ASP A 370 -15.80 -8.13 4.69
N LEU A 371 -15.12 -7.02 5.03
CA LEU A 371 -15.23 -6.37 6.35
C LEU A 371 -16.68 -6.01 6.69
N LEU A 372 -17.42 -5.39 5.75
CA LEU A 372 -18.83 -5.04 5.95
C LEU A 372 -19.70 -6.29 6.17
N ARG A 373 -19.43 -7.37 5.43
CA ARG A 373 -20.13 -8.65 5.60
C ARG A 373 -19.83 -9.32 6.93
N LEU A 374 -18.58 -9.28 7.39
CA LEU A 374 -18.18 -9.76 8.71
C LEU A 374 -18.89 -8.98 9.82
N ALA A 375 -18.83 -7.66 9.78
CA ALA A 375 -19.47 -6.78 10.76
C ALA A 375 -21.00 -6.98 10.81
N SER A 376 -21.62 -7.21 9.66
CA SER A 376 -23.07 -7.40 9.54
C SER A 376 -23.53 -8.84 9.82
N GLY A 377 -22.63 -9.78 10.12
CA GLY A 377 -22.98 -11.20 10.27
C GLY A 377 -23.46 -11.88 8.97
N LYS A 378 -23.11 -11.31 7.81
CA LYS A 378 -23.56 -11.73 6.46
C LYS A 378 -22.42 -12.31 5.61
N ALA A 379 -21.38 -12.85 6.24
CA ALA A 379 -20.23 -13.42 5.53
C ALA A 379 -20.56 -14.65 4.67
N GLY A 380 -21.68 -15.31 4.92
CA GLY A 380 -22.16 -16.46 4.12
C GLY A 380 -21.26 -17.70 4.19
N ARG A 381 -20.31 -17.74 5.12
CA ARG A 381 -19.33 -18.82 5.27
C ARG A 381 -19.04 -19.11 6.75
N LYS A 382 -18.50 -20.31 7.02
CA LYS A 382 -17.89 -20.62 8.32
C LYS A 382 -16.65 -19.75 8.52
N LEU A 383 -16.70 -18.89 9.53
CA LEU A 383 -15.62 -17.97 9.87
C LEU A 383 -14.40 -18.72 10.44
N THR A 384 -13.20 -18.30 10.03
CA THR A 384 -11.95 -18.71 10.66
C THR A 384 -11.79 -18.08 12.04
N ALA A 385 -10.79 -18.50 12.82
CA ALA A 385 -10.52 -17.92 14.13
C ALA A 385 -10.25 -16.40 14.04
N LEU A 386 -9.48 -15.95 13.04
CA LEU A 386 -9.21 -14.54 12.83
C LEU A 386 -10.48 -13.77 12.46
N GLU A 387 -11.29 -14.30 11.54
CA GLU A 387 -12.52 -13.65 11.09
C GLU A 387 -13.56 -13.52 12.19
N LYS A 388 -13.65 -14.51 13.09
CA LYS A 388 -14.52 -14.43 14.28
C LYS A 388 -14.11 -13.28 15.18
N VAL A 389 -12.83 -13.24 15.56
CA VAL A 389 -12.29 -12.17 16.42
C VAL A 389 -12.47 -10.80 15.76
N LEU A 390 -12.22 -10.70 14.46
CA LEU A 390 -12.43 -9.47 13.71
C LEU A 390 -13.91 -9.05 13.71
N ALA A 391 -14.83 -9.94 13.38
CA ALA A 391 -16.27 -9.65 13.40
C ALA A 391 -16.81 -9.28 14.79
N GLU A 392 -16.28 -9.90 15.85
CA GLU A 392 -16.59 -9.58 17.24
C GLU A 392 -16.08 -8.19 17.64
N ASP A 393 -14.85 -7.84 17.23
CA ASP A 393 -14.18 -6.63 17.67
C ASP A 393 -14.60 -5.38 16.87
N ILE A 394 -15.14 -5.50 15.64
CA ILE A 394 -15.52 -4.31 14.84
C ILE A 394 -16.62 -3.50 15.56
N GLU A 395 -16.37 -2.23 15.83
CA GLU A 395 -17.31 -1.28 16.43
C GLU A 395 -17.96 -0.39 15.36
N GLU A 396 -17.17 0.05 14.39
CA GLU A 396 -17.63 0.91 13.29
C GLU A 396 -16.70 0.77 12.09
N ILE A 397 -17.28 0.81 10.89
CA ILE A 397 -16.55 0.86 9.62
C ILE A 397 -16.76 2.24 9.00
N LEU A 398 -15.66 2.98 8.89
CA LEU A 398 -15.60 4.32 8.34
C LEU A 398 -14.99 4.30 6.95
N LEU A 399 -15.47 5.20 6.10
CA LEU A 399 -14.90 5.51 4.81
C LEU A 399 -14.33 6.92 4.88
N VAL A 400 -13.05 7.07 4.55
CA VAL A 400 -12.33 8.34 4.61
C VAL A 400 -11.80 8.69 3.23
N ARG A 401 -12.02 9.92 2.78
CA ARG A 401 -11.38 10.48 1.58
C ARG A 401 -10.38 11.54 1.99
N VAL A 402 -9.15 11.39 1.54
CA VAL A 402 -8.10 12.39 1.64
C VAL A 402 -7.87 12.98 0.24
N PRO A 403 -8.01 14.30 0.07
CA PRO A 403 -7.75 14.92 -1.23
C PRO A 403 -6.27 14.89 -1.60
N GLN A 404 -5.99 15.19 -2.85
CA GLN A 404 -4.63 15.50 -3.27
C GLN A 404 -4.26 16.90 -2.74
N PHE A 405 -3.07 17.03 -2.18
CA PHE A 405 -2.48 18.31 -1.83
C PHE A 405 -2.08 19.06 -3.12
N PRO A 406 -2.52 20.32 -3.29
CA PRO A 406 -2.10 21.11 -4.44
C PRO A 406 -0.57 21.26 -4.47
N SER A 407 0.02 21.07 -5.65
CA SER A 407 1.45 21.18 -5.92
C SER A 407 1.68 21.50 -7.39
N SER A 408 2.94 21.52 -7.82
CA SER A 408 3.32 21.66 -9.23
C SER A 408 2.83 20.52 -10.14
N ARG A 409 2.26 19.44 -9.59
CA ARG A 409 1.87 18.23 -10.33
C ARG A 409 0.42 18.23 -10.78
N ALA A 410 0.13 17.47 -11.84
CA ALA A 410 -1.22 17.27 -12.33
C ALA A 410 -2.12 16.58 -11.28
N TRP A 411 -3.41 16.93 -11.30
CA TRP A 411 -4.42 16.26 -10.50
C TRP A 411 -4.57 14.80 -10.94
N GLY A 412 -4.45 13.89 -9.99
CA GLY A 412 -4.70 12.46 -10.16
C GLY A 412 -6.18 12.12 -10.30
N ASP A 413 -6.47 10.82 -10.28
CA ASP A 413 -7.82 10.30 -10.49
C ASP A 413 -8.05 9.03 -9.64
N TRP A 414 -9.24 8.42 -9.71
CA TRP A 414 -9.45 7.08 -9.17
C TRP A 414 -8.60 6.04 -9.91
N PRO A 415 -8.17 4.95 -9.24
CA PRO A 415 -7.31 3.94 -9.86
C PRO A 415 -8.10 3.05 -10.82
N VAL A 416 -7.39 2.47 -11.79
CA VAL A 416 -7.97 1.44 -12.68
C VAL A 416 -8.13 0.11 -11.96
N GLU A 417 -9.13 -0.68 -12.38
CA GLU A 417 -9.42 -2.00 -11.77
C GLU A 417 -9.11 -3.20 -12.68
N SER A 418 -8.73 -2.95 -13.93
CA SER A 418 -8.52 -3.99 -14.94
C SER A 418 -7.55 -3.53 -16.04
N SER A 419 -7.02 -4.48 -16.81
CA SER A 419 -6.20 -4.17 -17.98
C SER A 419 -6.97 -3.44 -19.08
N VAL A 420 -8.30 -3.64 -19.17
CA VAL A 420 -9.15 -2.94 -20.14
C VAL A 420 -9.19 -1.45 -19.82
N GLU A 421 -9.44 -1.09 -18.56
CA GLU A 421 -9.42 0.31 -18.12
C GLU A 421 -8.01 0.91 -18.25
N TYR A 422 -6.96 0.17 -17.89
CA TYR A 422 -5.58 0.61 -18.04
C TYR A 422 -5.26 0.96 -19.50
N ASN A 423 -5.53 0.04 -20.43
CA ASN A 423 -5.26 0.23 -21.85
C ASN A 423 -6.13 1.33 -22.48
N ALA A 424 -7.28 1.66 -21.88
CA ALA A 424 -8.11 2.78 -22.32
C ALA A 424 -7.54 4.14 -21.90
N ARG A 425 -6.77 4.20 -20.81
CA ARG A 425 -6.14 5.43 -20.32
C ARG A 425 -4.76 5.69 -20.92
N VAL A 426 -3.97 4.65 -21.12
CA VAL A 426 -2.59 4.79 -21.62
C VAL A 426 -2.61 5.18 -23.10
N PRO A 427 -1.82 6.19 -23.52
CA PRO A 427 -1.68 6.57 -24.92
C PRO A 427 -1.29 5.38 -25.81
N LYS A 428 -2.00 5.25 -26.95
CA LYS A 428 -1.73 4.18 -27.93
C LYS A 428 -0.33 4.32 -28.54
N ASN A 429 0.08 5.55 -28.83
CA ASN A 429 1.41 5.88 -29.31
C ASN A 429 2.41 5.80 -28.13
N PRO A 430 3.41 4.89 -28.16
CA PRO A 430 4.39 4.79 -27.09
C PRO A 430 5.18 6.08 -26.82
N ALA A 431 5.37 6.93 -27.83
CA ALA A 431 6.09 8.20 -27.69
C ALA A 431 5.31 9.26 -26.89
N GLU A 432 4.00 9.09 -26.72
CA GLU A 432 3.14 9.97 -25.93
C GLU A 432 3.00 9.50 -24.48
N ARG A 433 3.49 8.31 -24.15
CA ARG A 433 3.40 7.74 -22.81
C ARG A 433 4.34 8.47 -21.86
N LYS A 434 3.81 8.88 -20.73
CA LYS A 434 4.59 9.50 -19.65
C LYS A 434 5.02 8.41 -18.69
N ILE A 435 6.27 8.01 -18.81
CA ILE A 435 6.90 7.00 -17.95
C ILE A 435 8.11 7.66 -17.31
N ILE A 436 8.21 7.55 -15.99
CA ILE A 436 9.32 8.14 -15.23
C ILE A 436 10.36 7.04 -14.99
N PRO A 437 11.48 7.03 -15.73
CA PRO A 437 12.49 6.00 -15.55
C PRO A 437 13.15 6.14 -14.18
N VAL A 438 13.21 5.02 -13.45
CA VAL A 438 13.84 4.92 -12.13
C VAL A 438 15.10 4.06 -12.21
N PRO A 439 16.23 4.49 -11.63
CA PRO A 439 17.44 3.70 -11.67
C PRO A 439 17.31 2.43 -10.81
N PRO A 440 18.00 1.34 -11.17
CA PRO A 440 17.99 0.12 -10.39
C PRO A 440 18.76 0.33 -9.07
N ARG A 441 18.27 -0.30 -8.00
CA ARG A 441 18.92 -0.39 -6.71
C ARG A 441 19.39 -1.82 -6.50
N ARG A 442 20.62 -2.14 -6.93
CA ARG A 442 21.17 -3.49 -6.78
C ARG A 442 21.39 -3.81 -5.31
N PHE A 443 20.75 -4.87 -4.81
CA PHE A 443 20.99 -5.38 -3.48
C PHE A 443 22.43 -5.94 -3.34
N PRO A 444 23.19 -5.58 -2.30
CA PRO A 444 24.57 -6.06 -2.12
C PRO A 444 24.62 -7.57 -1.93
N ASP A 445 25.51 -8.23 -2.66
CA ASP A 445 25.59 -9.69 -2.64
C ASP A 445 26.12 -10.21 -1.29
N GLU A 446 26.94 -9.43 -0.59
CA GLU A 446 27.49 -9.73 0.74
C GLU A 446 26.41 -9.70 1.83
N LEU A 447 25.26 -9.07 1.55
CA LEU A 447 24.13 -8.96 2.47
C LEU A 447 23.06 -10.05 2.25
N ARG A 448 23.21 -10.87 1.20
CA ARG A 448 22.32 -12.00 0.93
C ARG A 448 22.49 -13.07 2.00
N ASP A 449 21.37 -13.53 2.54
CA ASP A 449 21.37 -14.61 3.51
C ASP A 449 21.48 -15.96 2.78
N PRO A 450 22.55 -16.74 3.00
CA PRO A 450 22.78 -18.01 2.29
C PRO A 450 21.74 -19.09 2.63
N GLN A 451 20.98 -18.92 3.71
CA GLN A 451 19.88 -19.82 4.08
C GLN A 451 18.58 -19.50 3.33
N SER A 452 18.52 -18.35 2.65
CA SER A 452 17.29 -17.94 1.96
C SER A 452 16.92 -18.96 0.88
N PRO A 453 15.66 -19.41 0.86
CA PRO A 453 15.20 -20.31 -0.19
C PRO A 453 15.25 -19.62 -1.56
N GLY A 454 15.49 -20.40 -2.61
CA GLY A 454 15.36 -19.91 -3.98
C GLY A 454 13.92 -19.49 -4.29
N GLU A 455 13.75 -18.60 -5.28
CA GLU A 455 12.40 -18.23 -5.73
C GLU A 455 11.65 -19.47 -6.25
N PRO A 456 10.39 -19.69 -5.83
CA PRO A 456 9.59 -20.76 -6.38
C PRO A 456 9.27 -20.48 -7.86
N TRP A 457 9.06 -21.56 -8.63
CA TRP A 457 8.61 -21.46 -10.01
C TRP A 457 7.30 -20.70 -10.11
N ARG A 458 7.23 -19.78 -11.08
CA ARG A 458 6.04 -18.99 -11.40
C ARG A 458 5.11 -19.75 -12.33
N ARG A 459 3.86 -19.31 -12.44
CA ARG A 459 2.89 -19.88 -13.39
C ARG A 459 3.43 -19.81 -14.82
N SER A 460 4.06 -18.70 -15.18
CA SER A 460 4.71 -18.54 -16.47
C SER A 460 5.88 -19.52 -16.71
N ASP A 461 6.63 -19.95 -15.68
CA ASP A 461 7.70 -20.96 -15.84
C ASP A 461 7.12 -22.31 -16.26
N TYR A 462 6.06 -22.75 -15.59
CA TYR A 462 5.34 -23.97 -15.96
C TYR A 462 4.73 -23.86 -17.36
N ALA A 463 4.19 -22.69 -17.72
CA ALA A 463 3.63 -22.46 -19.06
C ALA A 463 4.70 -22.54 -20.15
N VAL A 464 5.90 -21.99 -19.91
CA VAL A 464 7.03 -22.09 -20.83
C VAL A 464 7.48 -23.54 -21.00
N ALA A 465 7.58 -24.30 -19.91
CA ALA A 465 7.88 -25.73 -19.97
C ALA A 465 6.84 -26.50 -20.79
N GLY A 466 5.54 -26.25 -20.54
CA GLY A 466 4.45 -26.86 -21.29
C GLY A 466 4.50 -26.55 -22.80
N TRP A 467 4.71 -25.28 -23.17
CA TRP A 467 4.88 -24.88 -24.58
C TRP A 467 6.11 -25.50 -25.22
N SER A 468 7.23 -25.58 -24.50
CA SER A 468 8.46 -26.20 -24.99
C SER A 468 8.24 -27.68 -25.31
N LEU A 469 7.56 -28.41 -24.42
CA LEU A 469 7.18 -29.81 -24.64
C LEU A 469 6.23 -29.96 -25.84
N ALA A 470 5.24 -29.08 -25.98
CA ALA A 470 4.31 -29.11 -27.11
C ALA A 470 5.01 -28.87 -28.45
N ILE A 471 5.98 -27.94 -28.50
CA ILE A 471 6.77 -27.66 -29.70
C ILE A 471 7.64 -28.87 -30.06
N VAL A 472 8.34 -29.47 -29.10
CA VAL A 472 9.17 -30.66 -29.33
C VAL A 472 8.32 -31.83 -29.86
N ALA A 473 7.16 -32.08 -29.25
CA ALA A 473 6.24 -33.11 -29.70
C ALA A 473 5.74 -32.84 -31.13
N LEU A 474 5.40 -31.59 -31.45
CA LEU A 474 4.98 -31.20 -32.80
C LEU A 474 6.08 -31.41 -33.83
N ILE A 475 7.32 -31.01 -33.53
CA ILE A 475 8.48 -31.25 -34.40
C ILE A 475 8.70 -32.74 -34.62
N ALA A 476 8.65 -33.55 -33.56
CA ALA A 476 8.79 -35.01 -33.67
C ALA A 476 7.70 -35.65 -34.54
N LEU A 477 6.45 -35.19 -34.41
CA LEU A 477 5.33 -35.65 -35.24
C LEU A 477 5.50 -35.26 -36.71
N ILE A 478 5.96 -34.04 -36.98
CA ILE A 478 6.26 -33.57 -38.35
C ILE A 478 7.40 -34.40 -38.95
N LEU A 479 8.51 -34.57 -38.22
CA LEU A 479 9.65 -35.38 -38.67
C LEU A 479 9.25 -36.83 -38.94
N ARG A 480 8.46 -37.43 -38.05
CA ARG A 480 7.93 -38.79 -38.27
C ARG A 480 7.11 -38.90 -39.54
N ARG A 481 6.31 -37.87 -39.88
CA ARG A 481 5.52 -37.85 -41.12
C ARG A 481 6.36 -37.56 -42.37
N LEU A 482 7.48 -36.85 -42.25
CA LEU A 482 8.37 -36.57 -43.38
C LEU A 482 9.34 -37.72 -43.67
N LEU A 483 9.62 -38.57 -42.67
CA LEU A 483 10.51 -39.74 -42.77
C LEU A 483 9.76 -41.06 -43.04
N ALA A 484 8.43 -41.05 -42.97
CA ALA A 484 7.56 -42.16 -43.36
C ALA A 484 7.00 -41.89 -44.76
#